data_AF-A0A2V5L0T2-F1
#
_entry.id   AF-A0A2V5L0T2-F1
#
_cell.length_a   1.000
_cell.length_b   1.000
_cell.length_c   1.000
_cell.angle_alpha   90.00
_cell.angle_beta   90.00
_cell.angle_gamma   90.00
#
_symmetry.space_group_name_H-M   'P 1'
#
loop_
_entity.id
_entity.type
_entity.pdbx_description
1 polymer ?
#
loop_
_entity_poly.entity_id
_entity_poly.type
_entity_poly.pdbx_seq_one_letter_code
_entity_poly.pdbx_strand_id
1 'polypeptide(L)' 'MLTVNAYAAPSATGAPIPTTIERRDVGPHDVLIDIKFAGICHSDIHTVRG' A
#
# COMPACT_ATOMS: atom_id res chain seq x y z
N MET A 1 -16.50 -3.26 3.69
CA MET A 1 -15.33 -2.40 3.46
C MET A 1 -14.50 -2.32 4.72
N LEU A 2 -13.17 -2.40 4.59
CA LEU A 2 -12.23 -2.31 5.70
C LEU A 2 -11.26 -1.14 5.46
N THR A 3 -11.27 -0.15 6.35
CA THR A 3 -10.25 0.90 6.40
C THR A 3 -8.98 0.34 7.02
N VAL A 4 -7.83 0.46 6.34
CA VAL A 4 -6.53 0.01 6.85
C VAL A 4 -5.47 1.10 6.77
N ASN A 5 -4.52 1.05 7.70
CA ASN A 5 -3.34 1.92 7.67
C ASN A 5 -2.41 1.54 6.51
N ALA A 6 -1.83 2.54 5.85
CA ALA A 6 -0.91 2.36 4.74
C ALA A 6 0.12 3.51 4.68
N TYR A 7 1.10 3.36 3.80
CA TYR A 7 1.98 4.46 3.38
C TYR A 7 1.78 4.70 1.88
N ALA A 8 1.71 5.96 1.47
CA ALA A 8 1.53 6.34 0.06
C ALA A 8 2.45 7.51 -0.30
N ALA A 9 2.89 7.57 -1.56
CA ALA A 9 3.65 8.69 -2.11
C ALA A 9 2.71 9.56 -2.98
N PRO A 10 2.28 10.76 -2.51
CA PRO A 10 1.33 11.59 -3.25
C PRO A 10 1.93 12.33 -4.46
N SER A 11 3.25 12.28 -4.62
CA SER A 11 3.97 12.90 -5.73
C SER A 11 5.24 12.12 -6.05
N ALA A 12 5.74 12.25 -7.28
CA ALA A 12 6.92 11.52 -7.75
C ALA A 12 8.22 11.87 -7.00
N THR A 13 8.27 13.02 -6.35
CA THR A 13 9.45 13.52 -5.64
C THR A 13 9.28 13.54 -4.12
N GLY A 14 8.06 13.30 -3.62
CA GLY A 14 7.75 13.29 -2.20
C GLY A 14 8.11 11.97 -1.52
N ALA A 15 8.40 12.05 -0.22
CA ALA A 15 8.54 10.84 0.60
C ALA A 15 7.18 10.16 0.80
N PRO A 16 7.12 8.81 0.94
CA PRO A 16 5.92 8.14 1.38
C PRO A 16 5.48 8.64 2.76
N ILE A 17 4.19 8.92 2.92
CA ILE A 17 3.58 9.39 4.17
C ILE A 17 2.52 8.41 4.68
N PRO A 18 2.30 8.33 6.00
CA PRO A 18 1.20 7.56 6.56
C PRO A 18 -0.15 8.04 6.01
N THR A 19 -1.04 7.08 5.74
CA THR A 19 -2.40 7.34 5.28
C THR A 19 -3.30 6.15 5.62
N THR A 20 -4.58 6.23 5.22
CA THR A 20 -5.53 5.13 5.27
C THR A 20 -6.09 4.84 3.88
N ILE A 21 -6.38 3.58 3.60
CA ILE A 21 -7.05 3.16 2.37
C ILE A 21 -8.27 2.30 2.68
N GLU A 22 -9.29 2.39 1.82
CA GLU A 22 -10.44 1.50 1.85
C GLU A 22 -10.14 0.23 1.04
N ARG A 23 -10.34 -0.93 1.66
CA ARG A 23 -10.30 -2.23 0.99
C ARG A 23 -11.72 -2.72 0.77
N ARG A 24 -11.95 -3.29 -0.42
CA ARG A 24 -13.19 -4.01 -0.73
C ARG A 24 -13.39 -5.19 0.23
N ASP A 25 -14.62 -5.68 0.31
CA ASP A 25 -14.93 -6.90 1.07
C ASP A 25 -14.21 -8.12 0.50
N VAL A 26 -13.85 -9.03 1.39
CA VAL A 26 -13.18 -10.29 1.08
C VAL A 26 -14.19 -11.20 0.39
N GLY A 27 -13.94 -11.53 -0.87
CA GLY A 27 -14.78 -12.42 -1.66
C GLY A 27 -14.38 -13.89 -1.53
N PRO A 28 -15.10 -14.80 -2.23
CA PRO A 28 -14.86 -16.25 -2.14
C PRO A 28 -13.47 -16.73 -2.58
N HIS A 29 -12.72 -15.89 -3.31
CA HIS A 29 -11.39 -16.20 -3.84
C HIS A 29 -10.29 -15.32 -3.24
N ASP A 30 -10.60 -14.57 -2.20
CA ASP A 30 -9.67 -13.62 -1.59
C ASP A 30 -9.17 -14.11 -0.24
N VAL A 31 -7.99 -13.61 0.14
CA VAL A 31 -7.41 -13.86 1.45
C VAL A 31 -7.11 -12.52 2.11
N LEU A 32 -7.53 -12.38 3.36
CA LEU A 32 -7.12 -11.27 4.23
C LEU A 32 -5.79 -11.64 4.90
N ILE A 33 -4.78 -10.79 4.77
CA ILE A 33 -3.43 -11.03 5.29
C ILE A 33 -3.07 -9.89 6.24
N ASP A 34 -2.64 -10.24 7.45
CA ASP A 34 -2.00 -9.32 8.39
C ASP A 34 -0.51 -9.18 8.03
N ILE A 35 -0.13 -8.02 7.50
CA ILE A 35 1.22 -7.77 6.98
C ILE A 35 2.17 -7.53 8.15
N LYS A 36 3.02 -8.50 8.46
CA LYS A 36 4.07 -8.35 9.48
C LYS A 36 5.29 -7.58 8.97
N PHE A 37 5.68 -7.83 7.72
CA PHE A 37 6.86 -7.23 7.08
C PHE A 37 6.60 -7.02 5.59
N ALA A 38 7.15 -5.94 5.03
CA ALA A 38 7.17 -5.66 3.59
C ALA A 38 8.58 -5.15 3.22
N GLY A 39 9.20 -5.78 2.22
CA GLY A 39 10.50 -5.35 1.71
C GLY A 39 10.37 -4.17 0.76
N ILE A 40 11.43 -3.38 0.63
CA ILE A 40 11.53 -2.26 -0.33
C ILE A 40 12.66 -2.55 -1.31
N CYS A 41 12.41 -2.34 -2.59
CA CYS A 41 13.36 -2.53 -3.68
C CYS A 41 13.35 -1.32 -4.65
N HIS A 42 14.23 -1.36 -5.65
CA HIS A 42 14.30 -0.34 -6.70
C HIS A 42 13.01 -0.24 -7.52
N SER A 43 12.28 -1.36 -7.70
CA SER A 43 10.99 -1.36 -8.40
C SER A 43 10.00 -0.39 -7.76
N ASP A 44 9.97 -0.31 -6.44
CA ASP A 44 9.06 0.58 -5.71
C ASP A 44 9.43 2.05 -5.97
N ILE A 45 10.72 2.36 -5.99
CA ILE A 45 11.24 3.70 -6.29
C ILE A 45 10.88 4.11 -7.73
N HIS A 46 11.05 3.20 -8.69
CA HIS A 46 10.64 3.43 -10.07
C HIS A 46 9.13 3.67 -10.16
N THR A 47 8.31 2.84 -9.51
CA THR A 47 6.86 3.04 -9.48
C THR A 47 6.46 4.39 -8.88
N VAL A 48 7.10 4.84 -7.81
CA VAL A 48 6.80 6.14 -7.21
C VAL A 48 7.17 7.30 -8.15
N ARG A 49 8.31 7.20 -8.83
CA ARG A 49 8.84 8.28 -9.68
C ARG A 49 8.19 8.39 -11.06
N GLY A 50 7.50 7.34 -11.51
CA GLY A 50 7.02 7.19 -12.88
C GLY A 50 8.15 6.88 -13.85
#